data_AF-A0A955RKR4-F1
#
_entry.id   AF-A0A955RKR4-F1
#
_cell.length_a   1.000
_cell.length_b   1.000
_cell.length_c   1.000
_cell.angle_alpha   90.00
_cell.angle_beta   90.00
_cell.angle_gamma   90.00
#
_symmetry.space_group_name_H-M   'P 1'
#
loop_
_entity.id
_entity.type
_entity.pdbx_description
1 polymer ?
#
loop_
_entity_poly.entity_id
_entity_poly.type
_entity_poly.pdbx_seq_one_letter_code
_entity_poly.pdbx_strand_id
1 'polypeptide(L)'
;MSQLSLLENSKKILIVTPDLLSYDSICSAVVLSKLLTRQGKEVQILTNKEEYERKFSEDIKVDQGIITDKVLSKNFKASLPSNREIDTIEVVEENNAFNIVIKTKSGRLIHEQIAFERSESEFDLVITLGLLTPESSQEYMKSFSSSINAEKTLNIHYSKSTINADSHVSLKTYTLSEIIKHIAEELSLALTNEDATYLLAGLLSNTHSLKVNTTKKTILNLYELVYTHNGNVRHANSFIHRSINKEQSIWFKEVFNDIQKEDFFVHSHVNNELVDGDLISRLTLEDKSPLMRISNCKVSLVTVRLNNRTYGILQTQPGTISTLDLTKDYTVVGDKVFVQFWTNQTPKEVVASIRSSLSLTSRTEQNQQEEPKKERREEMEEPRKVVSSLLEEEIKAKSNEKEFIPKLSPEAEAALERNNVRNVTEEEKMTIPPQTITNKNEDSAIDPTPPAAPFAFEPQFTPSNYNPLPAVEEDEEFSLEAK
;
A
#
# COMPACT_ATOMS: atom_id res chain seq x y z
N MET A 1 7.90 12.95 -26.80
CA MET A 1 6.92 11.86 -26.81
C MET A 1 6.03 12.03 -25.59
N SER A 2 4.71 11.88 -25.70
CA SER A 2 3.86 11.85 -24.50
C SER A 2 4.26 10.63 -23.66
N GLN A 3 4.22 10.70 -22.34
CA GLN A 3 4.54 9.53 -21.50
C GLN A 3 3.61 8.35 -21.77
N LEU A 4 2.37 8.64 -22.19
CA LEU A 4 1.41 7.63 -22.68
C LEU A 4 1.89 6.92 -23.96
N SER A 5 2.66 7.58 -24.83
CA SER A 5 3.18 6.93 -26.03
C SER A 5 4.19 5.81 -25.72
N LEU A 6 4.86 5.85 -24.57
CA LEU A 6 5.64 4.69 -24.12
C LEU A 6 4.71 3.50 -23.85
N LEU A 7 3.65 3.72 -23.09
CA LEU A 7 2.67 2.71 -22.75
C LEU A 7 1.96 2.16 -23.99
N GLU A 8 1.63 2.98 -24.99
CA GLU A 8 1.05 2.56 -26.27
C GLU A 8 1.99 1.65 -27.08
N ASN A 9 3.27 2.01 -27.18
CA ASN A 9 4.25 1.30 -28.02
C ASN A 9 4.79 0.00 -27.40
N SER A 10 4.66 -0.16 -26.08
CA SER A 10 5.15 -1.33 -25.34
C SER A 10 4.30 -2.58 -25.53
N LYS A 11 4.94 -3.75 -25.58
CA LYS A 11 4.28 -5.06 -25.68
C LYS A 11 4.46 -5.89 -24.42
N LYS A 12 5.63 -5.82 -23.78
CA LYS A 12 5.99 -6.58 -22.57
C LYS A 12 6.25 -5.61 -21.42
N ILE A 13 5.30 -5.53 -20.50
CA ILE A 13 5.30 -4.54 -19.43
C ILE A 13 5.51 -5.22 -18.08
N LEU A 14 6.42 -4.68 -17.29
CA LEU A 14 6.59 -5.03 -15.88
C LEU A 14 6.05 -3.90 -15.01
N ILE A 15 5.04 -4.17 -14.20
CA ILE A 15 4.56 -3.25 -13.16
C ILE A 15 5.25 -3.59 -11.86
N VAL A 16 5.90 -2.63 -11.23
CA VAL A 16 6.62 -2.79 -9.96
C VAL A 16 5.87 -2.02 -8.87
N THR A 17 5.45 -2.72 -7.81
CA THR A 17 4.80 -2.09 -6.66
C THR A 17 5.81 -1.78 -5.55
N PRO A 18 5.43 -1.05 -4.49
CA PRO A 18 6.19 -0.99 -3.25
C PRO A 18 6.23 -2.36 -2.58
N ASP A 19 7.21 -2.57 -1.71
CA ASP A 19 7.36 -3.81 -0.97
C ASP A 19 6.20 -4.00 -0.01
N LEU A 20 5.95 -2.95 0.76
CA LEU A 20 4.80 -2.90 1.61
C LEU A 20 3.56 -2.63 0.77
N LEU A 21 2.71 -3.64 0.68
CA LEU A 21 1.48 -3.54 -0.08
C LEU A 21 0.38 -2.84 0.70
N SER A 22 -0.33 -1.98 -0.02
CA SER A 22 -1.58 -1.35 0.40
C SER A 22 -2.65 -1.73 -0.60
N TYR A 23 -3.93 -1.69 -0.21
CA TYR A 23 -5.02 -1.88 -1.17
C TYR A 23 -4.94 -0.90 -2.35
N ASP A 24 -4.51 0.34 -2.13
CA ASP A 24 -4.37 1.31 -3.23
C ASP A 24 -3.30 0.90 -4.23
N SER A 25 -2.12 0.44 -3.77
CA SER A 25 -1.04 0.02 -4.67
C SER A 25 -1.39 -1.26 -5.42
N ILE A 26 -1.88 -2.30 -4.74
CA ILE A 26 -2.16 -3.58 -5.38
C ILE A 26 -3.40 -3.53 -6.28
N CYS A 27 -4.50 -2.88 -5.85
CA CYS A 27 -5.68 -2.72 -6.71
C CYS A 27 -5.33 -1.92 -7.97
N SER A 28 -4.55 -0.84 -7.82
CA SER A 28 -4.10 -0.03 -8.96
C SER A 28 -3.23 -0.84 -9.92
N ALA A 29 -2.29 -1.65 -9.41
CA ALA A 29 -1.44 -2.51 -10.23
C ALA A 29 -2.25 -3.56 -11.01
N VAL A 30 -3.20 -4.21 -10.32
CA VAL A 30 -4.05 -5.24 -10.92
C VAL A 30 -4.97 -4.66 -11.98
N VAL A 31 -5.60 -3.52 -11.71
CA VAL A 31 -6.48 -2.85 -12.69
C VAL A 31 -5.67 -2.37 -13.90
N LEU A 32 -4.51 -1.77 -13.69
CA LEU A 32 -3.62 -1.38 -14.79
C LEU A 32 -3.19 -2.60 -15.62
N SER A 33 -2.82 -3.70 -14.97
CA SER A 33 -2.50 -4.94 -15.66
C SER A 33 -3.67 -5.45 -16.51
N LYS A 34 -4.88 -5.51 -15.95
CA LYS A 34 -6.09 -5.95 -16.67
C LYS A 34 -6.37 -5.04 -17.89
N LEU A 35 -6.27 -3.72 -17.72
CA LEU A 35 -6.46 -2.75 -18.80
C LEU A 35 -5.48 -2.96 -19.95
N LEU A 36 -4.18 -3.12 -19.63
CA LEU A 36 -3.12 -3.33 -20.61
C LEU A 36 -3.22 -4.71 -21.28
N THR A 37 -3.57 -5.76 -20.53
CA THR A 37 -3.80 -7.11 -21.09
C THR A 37 -4.99 -7.12 -22.05
N ARG A 38 -6.07 -6.36 -21.78
CA ARG A 38 -7.18 -6.19 -22.72
C ARG A 38 -6.77 -5.51 -24.03
N GLN A 39 -5.66 -4.78 -24.05
CA GLN A 39 -5.05 -4.23 -25.27
C GLN A 39 -4.08 -5.22 -25.97
N GLY A 40 -3.99 -6.46 -25.51
CA GLY A 40 -3.12 -7.49 -26.08
C GLY A 40 -1.66 -7.41 -25.64
N LYS A 41 -1.37 -6.73 -24.52
CA LYS A 41 -0.01 -6.62 -23.96
C LYS A 41 0.25 -7.75 -22.96
N GLU A 42 1.50 -8.20 -22.89
CA GLU A 42 1.98 -9.14 -21.86
C GLU A 42 2.38 -8.32 -20.63
N VAL A 43 1.73 -8.57 -19.50
CA VAL A 43 1.96 -7.79 -18.28
C VAL A 43 2.27 -8.72 -17.11
N GLN A 44 3.31 -8.37 -16.35
CA GLN A 44 3.63 -8.98 -15.06
C GLN A 44 3.68 -7.92 -13.97
N ILE A 45 3.34 -8.31 -12.75
CA ILE A 45 3.42 -7.48 -11.55
C ILE A 45 4.50 -8.05 -10.64
N LEU A 46 5.59 -7.31 -10.48
CA LEU A 46 6.66 -7.59 -9.52
C LEU A 46 6.31 -6.96 -8.16
N THR A 47 6.15 -7.80 -7.15
CA THR A 47 5.68 -7.42 -5.82
C THR A 47 6.13 -8.41 -4.74
N ASN A 48 5.91 -8.09 -3.47
CA ASN A 48 6.08 -9.05 -2.38
C ASN A 48 4.97 -10.11 -2.47
N LYS A 49 5.27 -11.23 -3.14
CA LYS A 49 4.29 -12.29 -3.42
C LYS A 49 3.73 -12.93 -2.16
N GLU A 50 4.56 -13.14 -1.14
CA GLU A 50 4.13 -13.69 0.15
C GLU A 50 3.11 -12.77 0.82
N GLU A 51 3.37 -11.46 0.84
CA GLU A 51 2.43 -10.48 1.37
C GLU A 51 1.13 -10.45 0.56
N TYR A 52 1.22 -10.47 -0.77
CA TYR A 52 0.06 -10.57 -1.66
C TYR A 52 -0.81 -11.79 -1.35
N GLU A 53 -0.21 -12.98 -1.31
CA GLU A 53 -0.90 -14.24 -1.09
C GLU A 53 -1.60 -14.26 0.27
N ARG A 54 -0.93 -13.76 1.31
CA ARG A 54 -1.44 -13.75 2.67
C ARG A 54 -2.59 -12.75 2.89
N LYS A 55 -2.48 -11.53 2.33
CA LYS A 55 -3.40 -10.43 2.65
C LYS A 55 -4.47 -10.17 1.60
N PHE A 56 -4.12 -10.32 0.32
CA PHE A 56 -4.90 -9.74 -0.77
C PHE A 56 -5.49 -10.80 -1.71
N SER A 57 -4.91 -12.01 -1.81
CA SER A 57 -5.30 -13.02 -2.79
C SER A 57 -6.74 -13.52 -2.68
N GLU A 58 -7.34 -13.42 -1.49
CA GLU A 58 -8.75 -13.75 -1.26
C GLU A 58 -9.69 -12.73 -1.91
N ASP A 59 -9.34 -11.44 -1.83
CA ASP A 59 -10.17 -10.31 -2.24
C ASP A 59 -9.90 -9.87 -3.68
N ILE A 60 -8.64 -9.94 -4.10
CA ILE A 60 -8.15 -9.42 -5.37
C ILE A 60 -7.67 -10.60 -6.21
N LYS A 61 -8.52 -11.05 -7.12
CA LYS A 61 -8.23 -12.17 -8.01
C LYS A 61 -7.40 -11.71 -9.20
N VAL A 62 -6.31 -12.41 -9.44
CA VAL A 62 -5.41 -12.24 -10.58
C VAL A 62 -5.22 -13.58 -11.28
N ASP A 63 -4.99 -13.55 -12.58
CA ASP A 63 -4.66 -14.75 -13.33
C ASP A 63 -3.30 -15.31 -12.89
N GLN A 64 -3.15 -16.63 -13.00
CA GLN A 64 -1.92 -17.31 -12.62
C GLN A 64 -0.72 -16.77 -13.41
N GLY A 65 0.38 -16.49 -12.71
CA GLY A 65 1.64 -16.03 -13.31
C GLY A 65 1.73 -14.52 -13.57
N ILE A 66 0.68 -13.73 -13.29
CA ILE A 66 0.77 -12.27 -13.33
C ILE A 66 1.62 -11.75 -12.16
N ILE A 67 1.37 -12.24 -10.94
CA ILE A 67 2.09 -11.84 -9.73
C ILE A 67 3.38 -12.66 -9.58
N THR A 68 4.50 -11.97 -9.42
CA THR A 68 5.82 -12.58 -9.17
C THR A 68 6.62 -11.79 -8.15
N ASP A 69 7.47 -12.48 -7.39
CA ASP A 69 8.51 -11.89 -6.51
C ASP A 69 9.88 -11.86 -7.18
N LYS A 70 10.01 -12.45 -8.38
CA LYS A 70 11.29 -12.60 -9.10
C LYS A 70 11.11 -12.31 -10.57
N VAL A 71 12.00 -11.50 -11.10
CA VAL A 71 12.20 -11.37 -12.55
C VAL A 71 13.38 -12.25 -12.92
N LEU A 72 13.09 -13.42 -13.47
CA LEU A 72 14.14 -14.29 -14.01
C LEU A 72 14.51 -13.80 -15.40
N SER A 73 15.68 -13.16 -15.54
CA SER A 73 16.26 -12.96 -16.87
C SER A 73 16.59 -14.34 -17.44
N LYS A 74 15.79 -14.82 -18.39
CA LYS A 74 16.04 -16.13 -19.02
C LYS A 74 17.33 -16.18 -19.81
N ASN A 75 17.89 -15.01 -20.17
CA ASN A 75 19.08 -14.94 -20.99
C ASN A 75 20.28 -14.43 -20.18
N PHE A 76 21.41 -15.07 -20.44
CA PHE A 76 22.72 -14.72 -19.90
C PHE A 76 23.61 -14.38 -21.09
N LYS A 77 24.27 -13.22 -21.04
CA LYS A 77 25.10 -12.70 -22.13
C LYS A 77 26.55 -12.68 -21.66
N ALA A 78 27.40 -13.44 -22.35
CA ALA A 78 28.84 -13.33 -22.21
C ALA A 78 29.39 -12.46 -23.36
N SER A 79 29.90 -11.28 -23.02
CA SER A 79 30.47 -10.31 -23.96
C SER A 79 32.00 -10.45 -24.00
N LEU A 80 32.55 -10.50 -25.21
CA LEU A 80 33.99 -10.60 -25.48
C LEU A 80 34.45 -9.36 -26.26
N PRO A 81 35.68 -8.86 -26.07
CA PRO A 81 36.18 -7.70 -26.78
C PRO A 81 36.36 -8.02 -28.27
N SER A 82 35.90 -7.10 -29.12
CA SER A 82 35.82 -7.28 -30.59
C SER A 82 37.17 -7.45 -31.28
N ASN A 83 38.28 -7.14 -30.61
CA ASN A 83 39.65 -7.32 -31.11
C ASN A 83 40.15 -8.76 -30.99
N ARG A 84 39.35 -9.69 -30.46
CA ARG A 84 39.67 -11.12 -30.40
C ARG A 84 38.97 -11.85 -31.52
N GLU A 85 39.74 -12.52 -32.36
CA GLU A 85 39.19 -13.42 -33.36
C GLU A 85 38.76 -14.73 -32.70
N ILE A 86 37.45 -14.95 -32.62
CA ILE A 86 36.87 -16.21 -32.18
C ILE A 86 37.01 -17.24 -33.32
N ASP A 87 37.50 -18.42 -32.97
CA ASP A 87 37.59 -19.58 -33.86
C ASP A 87 36.30 -20.41 -33.77
N THR A 88 36.01 -20.93 -32.56
CA THR A 88 34.83 -21.75 -32.29
C THR A 88 34.20 -21.40 -30.94
N ILE A 89 32.88 -21.58 -30.87
CA ILE A 89 32.10 -21.54 -29.62
C ILE A 89 31.33 -22.86 -29.57
N GLU A 90 31.57 -23.66 -28.55
CA GLU A 90 30.93 -24.96 -28.35
C GLU A 90 30.25 -25.01 -26.99
N VAL A 91 29.07 -25.62 -26.93
CA VAL A 91 28.39 -25.91 -25.66
C VAL A 91 28.57 -27.40 -25.39
N VAL A 92 29.22 -27.72 -24.29
CA VAL A 92 29.55 -29.10 -23.90
C VAL A 92 28.91 -29.40 -22.55
N GLU A 93 28.18 -30.50 -22.46
CA GLU A 93 27.63 -30.99 -21.21
C GLU A 93 28.63 -31.93 -20.54
N GLU A 94 29.21 -31.51 -19.41
CA GLU A 94 30.15 -32.31 -18.63
C GLU A 94 29.84 -32.17 -17.15
N ASN A 95 29.91 -33.28 -16.39
CA ASN A 95 29.67 -33.30 -14.94
C ASN A 95 28.34 -32.66 -14.51
N ASN A 96 27.28 -32.87 -15.29
CA ASN A 96 25.94 -32.31 -15.03
C ASN A 96 25.93 -30.77 -15.06
N ALA A 97 26.81 -30.16 -15.86
CA ALA A 97 26.86 -28.72 -16.11
C ALA A 97 27.02 -28.44 -17.61
N PHE A 98 26.36 -27.38 -18.10
CA PHE A 98 26.60 -26.84 -19.43
C PHE A 98 27.82 -25.92 -19.38
N ASN A 99 28.85 -26.25 -20.17
CA ASN A 99 30.07 -25.47 -20.30
C ASN A 99 30.10 -24.81 -21.68
N ILE A 100 30.35 -23.50 -21.72
CA ILE A 100 30.56 -22.77 -22.98
C ILE A 100 32.08 -22.70 -23.20
N VAL A 101 32.59 -23.46 -24.17
CA VAL A 101 34.01 -23.49 -24.54
C VAL A 101 34.23 -22.53 -25.70
N ILE A 102 34.98 -21.46 -25.46
CA ILE A 102 35.31 -20.44 -26.46
C ILE A 102 36.77 -20.61 -26.85
N LYS A 103 37.02 -20.91 -28.13
CA LYS A 103 38.38 -21.02 -28.69
C LYS A 103 38.67 -19.80 -29.54
N THR A 104 39.81 -19.15 -29.30
CA THR A 104 40.28 -18.01 -30.09
C THR A 104 41.28 -18.43 -31.16
N LYS A 105 41.26 -17.79 -32.33
CA LYS A 105 42.24 -18.04 -33.41
C LYS A 105 43.66 -17.66 -32.99
N SER A 106 43.80 -16.66 -32.13
CA SER A 106 45.08 -16.24 -31.57
C SER A 106 44.95 -15.67 -30.15
N GLY A 107 46.00 -15.87 -29.35
CA GLY A 107 46.06 -15.40 -27.97
C GLY A 107 45.31 -16.29 -26.97
N ARG A 108 45.27 -15.83 -25.71
CA ARG A 108 44.48 -16.42 -24.63
C ARG A 108 43.44 -15.41 -24.17
N LEU A 109 42.23 -15.89 -23.89
CA LEU A 109 41.23 -15.16 -23.11
C LEU A 109 41.59 -15.28 -21.63
N ILE A 110 41.59 -14.16 -20.92
CA ILE A 110 41.68 -14.11 -19.47
C ILE A 110 40.30 -13.73 -18.91
N HIS A 111 39.99 -14.13 -17.68
CA HIS A 111 38.65 -14.01 -17.12
C HIS A 111 38.14 -12.56 -17.12
N GLU A 112 39.04 -11.61 -16.87
CA GLU A 112 38.78 -10.18 -16.81
C GLU A 112 38.38 -9.58 -18.17
N GLN A 113 38.59 -10.31 -19.27
CA GLN A 113 38.17 -9.92 -20.63
C GLN A 113 36.76 -10.41 -20.97
N ILE A 114 36.15 -11.24 -20.14
CA ILE A 114 34.79 -11.74 -20.37
C ILE A 114 33.85 -10.99 -19.45
N ALA A 115 33.04 -10.11 -20.03
CA ALA A 115 32.00 -9.43 -19.29
C ALA A 115 30.75 -10.32 -19.27
N PHE A 116 30.33 -10.73 -18.08
CA PHE A 116 29.09 -11.46 -17.89
C PHE A 116 28.00 -10.48 -17.52
N GLU A 117 27.02 -10.36 -18.39
CA GLU A 117 25.84 -9.54 -18.20
C GLU A 117 24.63 -10.47 -18.12
N ARG A 118 23.78 -10.30 -17.09
CA ARG A 118 22.39 -10.76 -17.24
C ARG A 118 21.80 -9.93 -18.37
N SER A 119 21.11 -10.58 -19.32
CA SER A 119 20.61 -9.88 -20.50
C SER A 119 19.75 -8.68 -20.10
N GLU A 120 19.59 -7.74 -21.03
CA GLU A 120 18.54 -6.74 -20.94
C GLU A 120 17.21 -7.42 -20.55
N SER A 121 16.48 -6.75 -19.67
CA SER A 121 15.13 -7.12 -19.25
C SER A 121 14.30 -7.51 -20.48
N GLU A 122 13.55 -8.62 -20.40
CA GLU A 122 12.64 -9.00 -21.50
C GLU A 122 11.46 -8.03 -21.66
N PHE A 123 11.30 -7.10 -20.70
CA PHE A 123 10.30 -6.06 -20.72
C PHE A 123 10.78 -4.86 -21.53
N ASP A 124 9.93 -4.37 -22.42
CA ASP A 124 10.17 -3.15 -23.18
C ASP A 124 9.70 -1.89 -22.44
N LEU A 125 8.97 -2.06 -21.33
CA LEU A 125 8.61 -0.99 -20.39
C LEU A 125 8.52 -1.52 -18.95
N VAL A 126 9.10 -0.76 -18.03
CA VAL A 126 8.94 -0.93 -16.59
C VAL A 126 8.07 0.21 -16.07
N ILE A 127 6.98 -0.11 -15.37
CA ILE A 127 6.12 0.87 -14.70
C ILE A 127 6.37 0.77 -13.21
N THR A 128 6.94 1.80 -12.59
CA THR A 128 7.01 1.87 -11.14
C THR A 128 5.73 2.53 -10.62
N LEU A 129 4.99 1.84 -9.76
CA LEU A 129 3.68 2.28 -9.28
C LEU A 129 3.73 2.54 -7.78
N GLY A 130 3.60 3.81 -7.39
CA GLY A 130 3.61 4.24 -5.97
C GLY A 130 4.99 4.29 -5.33
N LEU A 131 6.08 4.15 -6.09
CA LEU A 131 7.44 4.26 -5.59
C LEU A 131 7.87 5.74 -5.54
N LEU A 132 8.08 6.28 -4.34
CA LEU A 132 8.48 7.67 -4.13
C LEU A 132 9.96 7.92 -4.42
N THR A 133 10.83 6.92 -4.28
CA THR A 133 12.22 7.02 -4.73
C THR A 133 12.71 5.67 -5.23
N PRO A 134 13.59 5.62 -6.25
CA PRO A 134 14.25 4.38 -6.64
C PRO A 134 14.98 3.71 -5.46
N GLU A 135 15.49 4.49 -4.51
CA GLU A 135 16.20 3.98 -3.33
C GLU A 135 15.27 3.44 -2.23
N SER A 136 13.99 3.84 -2.23
CA SER A 136 12.95 3.28 -1.33
C SER A 136 12.55 1.85 -1.69
N SER A 137 13.10 1.35 -2.80
CA SER A 137 12.83 0.01 -3.29
C SER A 137 13.72 -1.03 -2.60
N GLN A 138 13.07 -2.04 -2.03
CA GLN A 138 13.70 -3.01 -1.11
C GLN A 138 14.50 -4.11 -1.84
N GLU A 139 14.82 -5.19 -1.11
CA GLU A 139 15.71 -6.28 -1.51
C GLU A 139 15.34 -6.94 -2.86
N TYR A 140 14.06 -7.16 -3.16
CA TYR A 140 13.65 -7.71 -4.46
C TYR A 140 13.97 -6.73 -5.61
N MET A 141 13.89 -5.43 -5.35
CA MET A 141 14.25 -4.39 -6.31
C MET A 141 15.77 -4.20 -6.42
N LYS A 142 16.57 -4.41 -5.37
CA LYS A 142 18.04 -4.44 -5.49
C LYS A 142 18.52 -5.47 -6.50
N SER A 143 17.83 -6.61 -6.58
CA SER A 143 18.14 -7.66 -7.55
C SER A 143 17.79 -7.28 -8.99
N PHE A 144 16.88 -6.31 -9.17
CA PHE A 144 16.38 -5.87 -10.47
C PHE A 144 16.91 -4.50 -10.90
N SER A 145 17.35 -3.65 -9.96
CA SER A 145 17.72 -2.26 -10.21
C SER A 145 18.87 -2.11 -11.20
N SER A 146 19.82 -3.04 -11.21
CA SER A 146 20.91 -3.09 -12.19
C SER A 146 20.45 -3.36 -13.62
N SER A 147 19.22 -3.84 -13.81
CA SER A 147 18.63 -4.19 -15.11
C SER A 147 17.55 -3.21 -15.57
N ILE A 148 17.22 -2.19 -14.76
CA ILE A 148 16.23 -1.17 -15.12
C ILE A 148 16.90 -0.13 -16.02
N ASN A 149 16.47 -0.08 -17.28
CA ASN A 149 16.80 1.03 -18.17
C ASN A 149 15.88 2.23 -17.86
N ALA A 150 16.46 3.34 -17.41
CA ALA A 150 15.72 4.57 -17.07
C ALA A 150 14.87 5.11 -18.24
N GLU A 151 15.34 4.99 -19.49
CA GLU A 151 14.62 5.44 -20.69
C GLU A 151 13.36 4.61 -20.98
N LYS A 152 13.33 3.37 -20.46
CA LYS A 152 12.20 2.43 -20.57
C LYS A 152 11.43 2.32 -19.26
N THR A 153 11.53 3.33 -18.39
CA THR A 153 10.84 3.34 -17.10
C THR A 153 9.83 4.47 -17.05
N LEU A 154 8.57 4.14 -16.72
CA LEU A 154 7.49 5.08 -16.47
C LEU A 154 7.16 5.06 -14.97
N ASN A 155 7.33 6.19 -14.30
CA ASN A 155 7.00 6.28 -12.88
C ASN A 155 5.62 6.92 -12.68
N ILE A 156 4.72 6.16 -12.03
CA ILE A 156 3.37 6.56 -11.67
C ILE A 156 3.30 6.65 -10.15
N HIS A 157 3.18 7.86 -9.61
CA HIS A 157 3.09 8.06 -8.17
C HIS A 157 2.21 9.26 -7.84
N TYR A 158 1.60 9.23 -6.64
CA TYR A 158 0.89 10.38 -6.10
C TYR A 158 1.91 11.18 -5.26
N SER A 159 2.52 12.22 -5.83
CA SER A 159 3.35 13.14 -5.05
C SER A 159 3.07 14.59 -5.37
N LYS A 160 3.13 15.42 -4.32
CA LYS A 160 3.18 16.88 -4.43
C LYS A 160 4.58 17.40 -4.75
N SER A 161 5.63 16.61 -4.49
CA SER A 161 7.02 16.93 -4.84
C SER A 161 7.40 16.29 -6.17
N THR A 162 7.89 17.13 -7.08
CA THR A 162 8.47 16.73 -8.36
C THR A 162 9.72 15.91 -8.12
N ILE A 163 9.69 14.62 -8.44
CA ILE A 163 10.92 13.85 -8.67
C ILE A 163 11.38 14.21 -10.08
N ASN A 164 12.67 14.52 -10.23
CA ASN A 164 13.25 15.07 -11.46
C ASN A 164 13.65 13.96 -12.46
N ALA A 165 12.71 13.15 -12.95
CA ALA A 165 12.96 12.28 -14.11
C ALA A 165 12.05 12.63 -15.29
N ASP A 166 12.54 12.41 -16.51
CA ASP A 166 11.87 12.83 -17.75
C ASP A 166 10.60 12.01 -18.08
N SER A 167 10.25 11.00 -17.27
CA SER A 167 9.17 10.02 -17.50
C SER A 167 8.24 9.80 -16.29
N HIS A 168 7.73 10.89 -15.68
CA HIS A 168 6.76 10.83 -14.58
C HIS A 168 5.31 11.18 -14.98
N VAL A 169 4.38 10.25 -14.76
CA VAL A 169 2.95 10.57 -14.68
C VAL A 169 2.62 10.86 -13.22
N SER A 170 2.63 12.14 -12.87
CA SER A 170 2.14 12.63 -11.58
C SER A 170 0.95 13.53 -11.81
N LEU A 171 -0.20 13.13 -11.28
CA LEU A 171 -1.35 14.01 -11.15
C LEU A 171 -1.32 14.63 -9.75
N LYS A 172 -1.87 15.85 -9.62
CA LYS A 172 -2.21 16.43 -8.31
C LYS A 172 -3.41 15.68 -7.70
N THR A 173 -3.27 14.39 -7.49
CA THR A 173 -4.23 13.47 -6.87
C THR A 173 -3.66 12.94 -5.57
N TYR A 174 -4.49 12.26 -4.78
CA TYR A 174 -4.11 11.77 -3.46
C TYR A 174 -3.98 10.26 -3.41
N THR A 175 -4.38 9.54 -4.46
CA THR A 175 -4.37 8.07 -4.51
C THR A 175 -3.88 7.57 -5.87
N LEU A 176 -3.33 6.36 -5.91
CA LEU A 176 -2.97 5.68 -7.16
C LEU A 176 -4.23 5.30 -7.96
N SER A 177 -5.29 4.91 -7.26
CA SER A 177 -6.57 4.54 -7.88
C SER A 177 -7.14 5.66 -8.75
N GLU A 178 -7.03 6.91 -8.29
CA GLU A 178 -7.42 8.08 -9.09
C GLU A 178 -6.54 8.26 -10.34
N ILE A 179 -5.25 7.96 -10.25
CA ILE A 179 -4.33 8.05 -11.39
C ILE A 179 -4.63 6.96 -12.41
N ILE A 180 -4.85 5.73 -11.98
CA ILE A 180 -5.17 4.62 -12.88
C ILE A 180 -6.52 4.83 -13.57
N LYS A 181 -7.53 5.34 -12.84
CA LYS A 181 -8.81 5.76 -13.46
C LYS A 181 -8.58 6.79 -14.56
N HIS A 182 -7.75 7.81 -14.30
CA HIS A 182 -7.45 8.83 -15.29
C HIS A 182 -6.71 8.27 -16.51
N ILE A 183 -5.74 7.38 -16.30
CA ILE A 183 -5.05 6.69 -17.40
C ILE A 183 -6.03 5.86 -18.23
N ALA A 184 -6.99 5.20 -17.61
CA ALA A 184 -8.03 4.46 -18.33
C ALA A 184 -8.88 5.40 -19.22
N GLU A 185 -9.25 6.58 -18.70
CA GLU A 185 -9.98 7.59 -19.46
C GLU A 185 -9.18 8.14 -20.64
N GLU A 186 -7.91 8.51 -20.41
CA GLU A 186 -7.02 9.05 -21.46
C GLU A 186 -6.78 8.03 -22.58
N LEU A 187 -6.69 6.75 -22.24
CA LEU A 187 -6.53 5.66 -23.21
C LEU A 187 -7.87 5.16 -23.78
N SER A 188 -9.00 5.78 -23.41
CA SER A 188 -10.35 5.36 -23.80
C SER A 188 -10.63 3.88 -23.49
N LEU A 189 -10.08 3.38 -22.39
CA LEU A 189 -10.26 2.01 -21.93
C LEU A 189 -11.44 1.92 -20.97
N ALA A 190 -12.39 1.04 -21.31
CA ALA A 190 -13.53 0.78 -20.45
C ALA A 190 -13.10 0.06 -19.16
N LEU A 191 -13.55 0.59 -18.02
CA LEU A 191 -13.50 -0.08 -16.73
C LEU A 191 -14.67 -1.06 -16.63
N THR A 192 -14.40 -2.28 -16.19
CA THR A 192 -15.43 -3.23 -15.78
C THR A 192 -15.94 -2.91 -14.37
N ASN A 193 -17.07 -3.50 -13.97
CA ASN A 193 -17.57 -3.38 -12.59
C ASN A 193 -16.55 -3.85 -11.55
N GLU A 194 -15.77 -4.90 -11.89
CA GLU A 194 -14.71 -5.42 -11.02
C GLU A 194 -13.55 -4.42 -10.93
N ASP A 195 -13.08 -3.88 -12.06
CA ASP A 195 -12.02 -2.87 -12.08
C ASP A 195 -12.42 -1.65 -11.24
N ALA A 196 -13.66 -1.18 -11.40
CA ALA A 196 -14.19 -0.06 -10.64
C ALA A 196 -14.29 -0.37 -9.14
N THR A 197 -14.62 -1.62 -8.77
CA THR A 197 -14.65 -2.08 -7.38
C THR A 197 -13.25 -2.09 -6.76
N TYR A 198 -12.23 -2.54 -7.50
CA TYR A 198 -10.84 -2.54 -7.05
C TYR A 198 -10.30 -1.11 -6.87
N LEU A 199 -10.50 -0.23 -7.85
CA LEU A 199 -10.11 1.19 -7.73
C LEU A 199 -10.86 1.88 -6.58
N LEU A 200 -12.13 1.53 -6.35
CA LEU A 200 -12.89 2.06 -5.23
C LEU A 200 -12.31 1.61 -3.88
N ALA A 201 -11.92 0.34 -3.77
CA ALA A 201 -11.28 -0.19 -2.56
C ALA A 201 -9.94 0.50 -2.28
N GLY A 202 -9.12 0.68 -3.31
CA GLY A 202 -7.85 1.42 -3.18
C GLY A 202 -8.05 2.86 -2.74
N LEU A 203 -8.98 3.58 -3.37
CA LEU A 203 -9.33 4.95 -3.02
C LEU A 203 -9.85 5.06 -1.57
N LEU A 204 -10.79 4.21 -1.18
CA LEU A 204 -11.35 4.21 0.17
C LEU A 204 -10.29 3.81 1.22
N SER A 205 -9.40 2.88 0.90
CA SER A 205 -8.30 2.50 1.80
C SER A 205 -7.38 3.69 2.05
N ASN A 206 -6.90 4.36 1.00
CA ASN A 206 -5.92 5.43 1.14
C ASN A 206 -6.52 6.69 1.79
N THR A 207 -7.81 6.97 1.53
CA THR A 207 -8.53 8.10 2.13
C THR A 207 -9.15 7.78 3.49
N HIS A 208 -8.98 6.56 4.01
CA HIS A 208 -9.60 6.09 5.26
C HIS A 208 -11.12 6.28 5.27
N SER A 209 -11.77 5.81 4.20
CA SER A 209 -13.19 6.04 3.94
C SER A 209 -13.52 7.54 3.91
N LEU A 210 -12.75 8.29 3.12
CA LEU A 210 -12.89 9.74 2.90
C LEU A 210 -12.61 10.64 4.13
N LYS A 211 -12.04 10.11 5.21
CA LYS A 211 -11.71 10.89 6.42
C LYS A 211 -10.46 11.75 6.26
N VAL A 212 -9.52 11.36 5.40
CA VAL A 212 -8.26 12.08 5.18
C VAL A 212 -7.95 12.17 3.69
N ASN A 213 -7.17 13.19 3.30
CA ASN A 213 -6.70 13.38 1.93
C ASN A 213 -7.83 13.43 0.87
N THR A 214 -9.03 13.81 1.29
CA THR A 214 -10.22 13.88 0.44
C THR A 214 -10.33 15.26 -0.20
N THR A 215 -10.47 15.30 -1.52
CA THR A 215 -10.78 16.54 -2.26
C THR A 215 -12.09 16.43 -3.03
N LYS A 216 -12.55 17.54 -3.60
CA LYS A 216 -13.68 17.53 -4.55
C LYS A 216 -13.44 16.54 -5.69
N LYS A 217 -12.22 16.47 -6.24
CA LYS A 217 -11.87 15.50 -7.30
C LYS A 217 -11.99 14.06 -6.82
N THR A 218 -11.56 13.78 -5.58
CA THR A 218 -11.69 12.45 -4.97
C THR A 218 -13.13 12.02 -4.80
N ILE A 219 -14.01 12.93 -4.37
CA ILE A 219 -15.45 12.66 -4.26
C ILE A 219 -16.07 12.39 -5.65
N LEU A 220 -15.67 13.16 -6.67
CA LEU A 220 -16.15 12.96 -8.04
C LEU A 220 -15.68 11.61 -8.61
N ASN A 221 -14.41 11.25 -8.42
CA ASN A 221 -13.88 9.94 -8.83
C ASN A 221 -14.62 8.79 -8.16
N LEU A 222 -14.91 8.91 -6.85
CA LEU A 222 -15.72 7.92 -6.14
C LEU A 222 -17.13 7.82 -6.73
N TYR A 223 -17.79 8.96 -7.00
CA TYR A 223 -19.11 8.99 -7.61
C TYR A 223 -19.12 8.27 -8.96
N GLU A 224 -18.16 8.56 -9.84
CA GLU A 224 -18.07 7.95 -11.17
C GLU A 224 -17.79 6.43 -11.08
N LEU A 225 -16.90 6.00 -10.18
CA LEU A 225 -16.64 4.57 -9.96
C LEU A 225 -17.91 3.83 -9.54
N VAL A 226 -18.73 4.43 -8.68
CA VAL A 226 -19.95 3.79 -8.16
C VAL A 226 -21.08 3.83 -9.19
N TYR A 227 -21.41 5.00 -9.73
CA TYR A 227 -22.63 5.20 -10.51
C TYR A 227 -22.43 5.07 -12.02
N THR A 228 -21.24 5.40 -12.54
CA THR A 228 -20.94 5.28 -13.97
C THR A 228 -20.39 3.90 -14.30
N HIS A 229 -19.53 3.36 -13.45
CA HIS A 229 -18.86 2.07 -13.67
C HIS A 229 -19.40 0.92 -12.82
N ASN A 230 -20.51 1.14 -12.08
CA ASN A 230 -21.17 0.12 -11.24
C ASN A 230 -20.24 -0.57 -10.23
N GLY A 231 -19.28 0.16 -9.67
CA GLY A 231 -18.39 -0.34 -8.63
C GLY A 231 -19.16 -0.69 -7.34
N ASN A 232 -18.88 -1.86 -6.77
CA ASN A 232 -19.58 -2.37 -5.59
C ASN A 232 -18.97 -1.81 -4.29
N VAL A 233 -19.59 -0.77 -3.73
CA VAL A 233 -19.16 -0.12 -2.48
C VAL A 233 -19.09 -1.09 -1.30
N ARG A 234 -20.04 -2.03 -1.20
CA ARG A 234 -20.06 -2.98 -0.09
C ARG A 234 -18.87 -3.93 -0.16
N HIS A 235 -18.56 -4.42 -1.35
CA HIS A 235 -17.42 -5.30 -1.59
C HIS A 235 -16.09 -4.56 -1.41
N ALA A 236 -15.98 -3.33 -1.94
CA ALA A 236 -14.82 -2.48 -1.71
C ALA A 236 -14.59 -2.21 -0.21
N ASN A 237 -15.65 -1.98 0.56
CA ASN A 237 -15.53 -1.81 2.01
C ASN A 237 -15.17 -3.10 2.74
N SER A 238 -15.59 -4.29 2.27
CA SER A 238 -15.21 -5.55 2.94
C SER A 238 -13.71 -5.84 2.84
N PHE A 239 -13.03 -5.30 1.83
CA PHE A 239 -11.57 -5.41 1.71
C PHE A 239 -10.87 -4.63 2.83
N ILE A 240 -11.35 -3.40 3.06
CA ILE A 240 -10.71 -2.45 3.97
C ILE A 240 -11.09 -2.73 5.43
N HIS A 241 -12.35 -3.12 5.67
CA HIS A 241 -12.91 -3.34 7.00
C HIS A 241 -13.02 -4.83 7.32
N ARG A 242 -11.99 -5.61 6.98
CA ARG A 242 -11.92 -7.03 7.36
C ARG A 242 -12.12 -7.15 8.87
N SER A 243 -12.78 -8.24 9.26
CA SER A 243 -12.94 -8.56 10.68
C SER A 243 -11.55 -8.62 11.32
N ILE A 244 -11.39 -7.95 12.45
CA ILE A 244 -10.14 -7.92 13.22
C ILE A 244 -9.65 -9.36 13.34
N ASN A 245 -8.51 -9.67 12.71
CA ASN A 245 -7.97 -11.01 12.75
C ASN A 245 -7.45 -11.32 14.17
N LYS A 246 -7.09 -12.58 14.45
CA LYS A 246 -6.64 -12.99 15.79
C LYS A 246 -5.42 -12.17 16.25
N GLU A 247 -4.49 -11.89 15.35
CA GLU A 247 -3.27 -11.12 15.60
C GLU A 247 -3.56 -9.65 15.96
N GLN A 248 -4.41 -8.98 15.18
CA GLN A 248 -4.89 -7.62 15.47
C GLN A 248 -5.69 -7.58 16.78
N SER A 249 -6.46 -8.64 17.08
CA SER A 249 -7.21 -8.73 18.34
C SER A 249 -6.27 -8.83 19.55
N ILE A 250 -5.21 -9.63 19.44
CA ILE A 250 -4.15 -9.72 20.47
C ILE A 250 -3.48 -8.35 20.62
N TRP A 251 -3.09 -7.72 19.51
CA TRP A 251 -2.49 -6.40 19.53
C TRP A 251 -3.37 -5.35 20.19
N PHE A 252 -4.64 -5.25 19.81
CA PHE A 252 -5.56 -4.30 20.42
C PHE A 252 -5.72 -4.59 21.90
N LYS A 253 -5.84 -5.87 22.29
CA LYS A 253 -5.90 -6.25 23.70
C LYS A 253 -4.68 -5.73 24.46
N GLU A 254 -3.47 -5.96 23.95
CA GLU A 254 -2.25 -5.50 24.61
C GLU A 254 -2.14 -3.97 24.65
N VAL A 255 -2.49 -3.29 23.55
CA VAL A 255 -2.49 -1.81 23.50
C VAL A 255 -3.51 -1.22 24.48
N PHE A 256 -4.67 -1.84 24.65
CA PHE A 256 -5.68 -1.34 25.59
C PHE A 256 -5.40 -1.77 27.05
N ASN A 257 -4.48 -2.71 27.29
CA ASN A 257 -4.19 -3.22 28.63
C ASN A 257 -3.43 -2.21 29.51
N ASP A 258 -2.52 -1.41 28.94
CA ASP A 258 -1.77 -0.36 29.65
C ASP A 258 -2.06 1.04 29.09
N ILE A 259 -3.33 1.33 28.87
CA ILE A 259 -3.72 2.63 28.35
C ILE A 259 -3.67 3.72 29.44
N GLN A 260 -3.03 4.83 29.12
CA GLN A 260 -2.92 6.02 29.95
C GLN A 260 -3.45 7.24 29.17
N LYS A 261 -4.22 8.10 29.83
CA LYS A 261 -4.81 9.30 29.23
C LYS A 261 -4.43 10.55 30.01
N GLU A 262 -3.85 11.52 29.30
CA GLU A 262 -3.40 12.81 29.81
C GLU A 262 -3.93 13.92 28.90
N ASP A 263 -5.04 14.56 29.28
CA ASP A 263 -5.76 15.56 28.48
C ASP A 263 -6.10 15.05 27.06
N PHE A 264 -5.36 15.52 26.05
CA PHE A 264 -5.50 15.14 24.64
C PHE A 264 -4.43 14.15 24.15
N PHE A 265 -3.52 13.73 25.04
CA PHE A 265 -2.48 12.75 24.78
C PHE A 265 -2.89 11.40 25.38
N VAL A 266 -2.99 10.38 24.54
CA VAL A 266 -3.28 9.00 24.96
C VAL A 266 -2.09 8.13 24.62
N HIS A 267 -1.55 7.42 25.60
CA HIS A 267 -0.42 6.53 25.34
C HIS A 267 -0.63 5.16 25.92
N SER A 268 0.10 4.19 25.38
CA SER A 268 0.12 2.82 25.87
C SER A 268 1.50 2.20 25.69
N HIS A 269 1.83 1.29 26.59
CA HIS A 269 3.01 0.46 26.49
C HIS A 269 2.65 -1.02 26.36
N VAL A 270 3.11 -1.65 25.27
CA VAL A 270 2.93 -3.08 25.04
C VAL A 270 4.16 -3.83 25.55
N ASN A 271 3.93 -4.74 26.50
CA ASN A 271 4.96 -5.64 27.01
C ASN A 271 5.23 -6.79 26.03
N ASN A 272 6.51 -7.05 25.80
CA ASN A 272 7.04 -7.75 24.63
C ASN A 272 6.79 -9.27 24.55
N GLU A 273 6.15 -9.88 25.55
CA GLU A 273 6.09 -11.36 25.63
C GLU A 273 5.20 -11.99 24.55
N LEU A 274 4.23 -11.24 24.02
CA LEU A 274 3.23 -11.75 23.07
C LEU A 274 3.33 -11.14 21.68
N VAL A 275 4.23 -10.17 21.49
CA VAL A 275 4.33 -9.38 20.26
C VAL A 275 5.78 -9.43 19.79
N ASP A 276 6.06 -10.32 18.83
CA ASP A 276 7.36 -10.37 18.18
C ASP A 276 7.53 -9.22 17.17
N GLY A 277 8.77 -9.02 16.70
CA GLY A 277 9.07 -7.95 15.74
C GLY A 277 8.34 -8.10 14.40
N ASP A 278 7.99 -9.33 14.03
CA ASP A 278 7.26 -9.64 12.81
C ASP A 278 5.77 -9.28 12.93
N LEU A 279 5.18 -9.44 14.12
CA LEU A 279 3.82 -9.00 14.40
C LEU A 279 3.74 -7.46 14.35
N ILE A 280 4.75 -6.76 14.88
CA ILE A 280 4.80 -5.28 14.83
C ILE A 280 4.91 -4.79 13.40
N SER A 281 5.85 -5.31 12.60
CA SER A 281 5.97 -4.92 11.20
C SER A 281 4.66 -5.18 10.46
N ARG A 282 3.95 -6.28 10.73
CA ARG A 282 2.66 -6.59 10.09
C ARG A 282 1.52 -5.66 10.48
N LEU A 283 1.41 -5.26 11.74
CA LEU A 283 0.26 -4.49 12.25
C LEU A 283 0.39 -2.98 12.05
N THR A 284 1.61 -2.46 12.14
CA THR A 284 1.88 -1.02 12.13
C THR A 284 1.64 -0.35 10.79
N LEU A 285 1.55 -1.16 9.73
CA LEU A 285 1.49 -0.71 8.35
C LEU A 285 0.06 -0.52 7.83
N GLU A 286 -0.92 -1.18 8.44
CA GLU A 286 -2.33 -1.13 8.02
C GLU A 286 -3.22 -0.42 9.03
N ASP A 287 -2.95 -0.60 10.33
CA ASP A 287 -3.77 -0.04 11.39
C ASP A 287 -3.03 1.08 12.13
N LYS A 288 -3.39 2.31 11.76
CA LYS A 288 -3.23 3.51 12.59
C LYS A 288 -3.55 3.21 14.05
N SER A 289 -2.82 3.84 14.98
CA SER A 289 -2.95 3.64 16.43
C SER A 289 -4.43 3.55 16.86
N PRO A 290 -4.88 2.42 17.45
CA PRO A 290 -6.28 2.22 17.82
C PRO A 290 -6.72 3.23 18.90
N LEU A 291 -5.76 3.82 19.61
CA LEU A 291 -5.96 4.85 20.62
C LEU A 291 -6.55 6.15 20.04
N MET A 292 -6.34 6.45 18.74
CA MET A 292 -6.93 7.65 18.11
C MET A 292 -8.47 7.61 18.06
N ARG A 293 -9.09 6.46 18.33
CA ARG A 293 -10.55 6.33 18.42
C ARG A 293 -11.11 6.80 19.77
N ILE A 294 -10.26 7.13 20.74
CA ILE A 294 -10.67 7.56 22.06
C ILE A 294 -11.08 9.02 22.05
N SER A 295 -12.19 9.32 22.74
CA SER A 295 -12.72 10.68 22.80
C SER A 295 -11.68 11.68 23.32
N ASN A 296 -11.58 12.81 22.63
CA ASN A 296 -10.64 13.92 22.89
C ASN A 296 -9.15 13.57 22.68
N CYS A 297 -8.81 12.40 22.13
CA CYS A 297 -7.44 12.08 21.75
C CYS A 297 -7.04 12.90 20.51
N LYS A 298 -6.07 13.81 20.66
CA LYS A 298 -5.43 14.52 19.54
C LYS A 298 -4.06 13.96 19.20
N VAL A 299 -3.39 13.32 20.16
CA VAL A 299 -2.09 12.70 19.99
C VAL A 299 -2.14 11.33 20.65
N SER A 300 -1.73 10.30 19.92
CA SER A 300 -1.61 8.96 20.45
C SER A 300 -0.22 8.38 20.27
N LEU A 301 0.29 7.69 21.28
CA LEU A 301 1.58 7.01 21.25
C LEU A 301 1.44 5.56 21.73
N VAL A 302 1.86 4.60 20.91
CA VAL A 302 2.03 3.22 21.34
C VAL A 302 3.52 2.90 21.34
N THR A 303 4.02 2.35 22.44
CA THR A 303 5.44 1.96 22.56
C THR A 303 5.57 0.47 22.82
N VAL A 304 6.54 -0.18 22.17
CA VAL A 304 6.83 -1.60 22.33
C VAL A 304 8.32 -1.79 22.53
N ARG A 305 8.73 -2.59 23.52
CA ARG A 305 10.16 -2.80 23.84
C ARG A 305 10.66 -4.09 23.17
N LEU A 306 11.40 -3.99 22.06
CA LEU A 306 11.98 -5.12 21.35
C LEU A 306 13.51 -5.15 21.50
N ASN A 307 14.09 -6.24 21.98
CA ASN A 307 15.55 -6.48 21.98
C ASN A 307 16.38 -5.26 22.46
N ASN A 308 16.03 -4.69 23.61
CA ASN A 308 16.65 -3.49 24.20
C ASN A 308 16.48 -2.18 23.41
N ARG A 309 15.60 -2.15 22.42
CA ARG A 309 15.16 -0.93 21.74
C ARG A 309 13.67 -0.74 21.94
N THR A 310 13.22 0.50 21.83
CA THR A 310 11.81 0.85 21.84
C THR A 310 11.40 1.21 20.42
N TYR A 311 10.36 0.53 19.95
CA TYR A 311 9.63 0.90 18.77
C TYR A 311 8.43 1.77 19.18
N GLY A 312 8.21 2.87 18.48
CA GLY A 312 7.14 3.81 18.77
C GLY A 312 6.25 4.05 17.54
N ILE A 313 4.93 4.07 17.76
CA ILE A 313 3.92 4.49 16.79
C ILE A 313 3.29 5.76 17.35
N LEU A 314 3.55 6.89 16.70
CA LEU A 314 2.98 8.18 17.09
C LEU A 314 2.03 8.66 16.00
N GLN A 315 0.84 9.05 16.40
CA GLN A 315 -0.18 9.57 15.50
C GLN A 315 -0.85 10.79 16.09
N THR A 316 -1.12 11.80 15.26
CA THR A 316 -1.87 13.00 15.64
C THR A 316 -3.14 13.14 14.83
N GLN A 317 -4.07 13.98 15.30
CA GLN A 317 -5.21 14.39 14.51
C GLN A 317 -4.75 15.39 13.43
N PRO A 318 -5.19 15.26 12.17
CA PRO A 318 -4.81 16.18 11.11
C PRO A 318 -5.06 17.66 11.50
N GLY A 319 -4.07 18.51 11.25
CA GLY A 319 -4.15 19.95 11.54
C GLY A 319 -3.98 20.34 13.00
N THR A 320 -3.63 19.40 13.89
CA THR A 320 -3.26 19.71 15.28
C THR A 320 -1.75 19.89 15.41
N ILE A 321 -1.03 18.85 15.79
CA ILE A 321 0.41 18.86 16.02
C ILE A 321 1.08 17.98 14.97
N SER A 322 2.19 18.43 14.42
CA SER A 322 2.99 17.65 13.48
C SER A 322 3.75 16.55 14.23
N THR A 323 3.53 15.29 13.87
CA THR A 323 4.29 14.15 14.41
C THR A 323 5.80 14.31 14.20
N LEU A 324 6.23 14.81 13.03
CA LEU A 324 7.63 15.08 12.74
C LEU A 324 8.24 16.11 13.69
N ASP A 325 7.44 17.06 14.18
CA ASP A 325 7.92 18.05 15.15
C ASP A 325 8.10 17.43 16.54
N LEU A 326 7.28 16.44 16.88
CA LEU A 326 7.36 15.71 18.15
C LEU A 326 8.51 14.69 18.19
N THR A 327 9.00 14.29 17.02
CA THR A 327 9.99 13.21 16.89
C THR A 327 11.32 13.64 16.27
N LYS A 328 11.71 14.91 16.42
CA LYS A 328 12.97 15.43 15.85
C LYS A 328 14.22 14.69 16.32
N ASP A 329 14.16 14.14 17.53
CA ASP A 329 15.27 13.44 18.17
C ASP A 329 15.30 11.93 17.85
N TYR A 330 14.41 11.46 16.97
CA TYR A 330 14.29 10.04 16.60
C TYR A 330 14.53 9.82 15.11
N THR A 331 15.05 8.64 14.77
CA THR A 331 15.04 8.17 13.38
C THR A 331 13.64 7.67 13.04
N VAL A 332 12.92 8.44 12.21
CA VAL A 332 11.49 8.22 11.94
C VAL A 332 11.21 7.84 10.49
N VAL A 333 10.13 7.11 10.28
CA VAL A 333 9.49 6.84 8.99
C VAL A 333 8.02 7.26 9.09
N GLY A 334 7.56 8.12 8.20
CA GLY A 334 6.17 8.59 8.20
C GLY A 334 5.99 10.01 7.67
N ASP A 335 4.88 10.64 8.04
CA ASP A 335 4.47 11.99 7.63
C ASP A 335 4.13 12.88 8.85
N LYS A 336 3.45 14.01 8.62
CA LYS A 336 3.07 14.99 9.66
C LYS A 336 1.94 14.53 10.59
N VAL A 337 1.24 13.45 10.26
CA VAL A 337 0.08 12.94 11.00
C VAL A 337 0.40 11.59 11.64
N PHE A 338 1.35 10.84 11.08
CA PHE A 338 1.72 9.51 11.55
C PHE A 338 3.22 9.27 11.37
N VAL A 339 3.90 8.81 12.42
CA VAL A 339 5.29 8.37 12.35
C VAL A 339 5.50 7.09 13.13
N GLN A 340 6.40 6.27 12.61
CA GLN A 340 7.00 5.15 13.30
C GLN A 340 8.46 5.47 13.56
N PHE A 341 9.00 5.01 14.69
CA PHE A 341 10.40 5.28 15.03
C PHE A 341 11.01 4.20 15.90
N TRP A 342 12.35 4.15 15.87
CA TRP A 342 13.15 3.32 16.74
C TRP A 342 14.03 4.19 17.64
N THR A 343 14.21 3.77 18.89
CA THR A 343 15.10 4.45 19.83
C THR A 343 15.66 3.49 20.87
N ASN A 344 16.83 3.82 21.45
CA ASN A 344 17.39 3.08 22.57
C ASN A 344 16.73 3.46 23.91
N GLN A 345 16.04 4.62 23.96
CA GLN A 345 15.30 5.08 25.14
C GLN A 345 14.26 4.05 25.58
N THR A 346 14.02 3.95 26.87
CA THR A 346 12.94 3.15 27.45
C THR A 346 11.57 3.75 27.08
N PRO A 347 10.49 2.94 27.06
CA PRO A 347 9.13 3.43 26.82
C PRO A 347 8.74 4.64 27.68
N LYS A 348 9.14 4.62 28.97
CA LYS A 348 8.89 5.73 29.91
C LYS A 348 9.62 7.02 29.52
N GLU A 349 10.87 6.91 29.09
CA GLU A 349 11.66 8.06 28.60
C GLU A 349 11.07 8.63 27.31
N VAL A 350 10.61 7.76 26.39
CA VAL A 350 9.93 8.19 25.16
C VAL A 350 8.65 8.96 25.48
N VAL A 351 7.79 8.43 26.35
CA VAL A 351 6.57 9.11 26.80
C VAL A 351 6.90 10.48 27.43
N ALA A 352 7.94 10.55 28.27
CA ALA A 352 8.36 11.80 28.91
C ALA A 352 8.88 12.82 27.88
N SER A 353 9.65 12.39 26.88
CA SER A 353 10.15 13.24 25.80
C SER A 353 9.00 13.81 24.97
N ILE A 354 8.07 12.95 24.49
CA ILE A 354 6.89 13.40 23.73
C ILE A 354 6.04 14.36 24.56
N ARG A 355 5.80 14.07 25.85
CA ARG A 355 5.07 14.96 26.76
C ARG A 355 5.74 16.34 26.87
N SER A 356 7.06 16.37 27.02
CA SER A 356 7.83 17.62 27.07
C SER A 356 7.64 18.44 25.78
N SER A 357 7.77 17.80 24.62
CA SER A 357 7.55 18.43 23.32
C SER A 357 6.13 18.99 23.17
N LEU A 358 5.11 18.24 23.58
CA LEU A 358 3.71 18.69 23.57
C LEU A 358 3.49 19.96 24.41
N SER A 359 4.14 20.03 25.58
CA SER A 359 4.02 21.20 26.47
C SER A 359 4.62 22.47 25.85
N LEU A 360 5.70 22.33 25.07
CA LEU A 360 6.34 23.43 24.36
C LEU A 360 5.49 23.91 23.17
N THR A 361 4.95 22.98 22.36
CA THR A 361 4.10 23.32 21.23
C THR A 361 2.82 24.04 21.67
N SER A 362 2.20 23.57 22.76
CA SER A 362 0.97 24.17 23.31
C SER A 362 1.16 25.64 23.72
N ARG A 363 2.32 25.98 24.29
CA ARG A 363 2.66 27.38 24.66
C ARG A 363 2.86 28.25 23.43
N THR A 364 3.54 27.73 22.41
CA THR A 364 3.77 28.45 21.16
C THR A 364 2.46 28.74 20.43
N GLU A 365 1.53 27.80 20.38
CA GLU A 365 0.21 28.01 19.79
C GLU A 365 -0.65 29.01 20.57
N GLN A 366 -0.61 28.97 21.91
CA GLN A 366 -1.30 29.96 22.74
C GLN A 366 -0.76 31.37 22.48
N ASN A 367 0.56 31.54 22.42
CA ASN A 367 1.20 32.81 22.12
C ASN A 367 0.87 33.29 20.69
N GLN A 368 0.85 32.39 19.71
CA GLN A 368 0.48 32.71 18.31
C GLN A 368 -1.01 32.95 18.09
N GLN A 369 -1.90 32.47 18.97
CA GLN A 369 -3.33 32.75 18.89
C GLN A 369 -3.74 34.07 19.56
N GLU A 370 -2.90 34.63 20.44
CA GLU A 370 -3.13 35.92 21.06
C GLU A 370 -2.76 37.11 20.15
N GLU A 371 -1.83 36.96 19.20
CA GLU A 371 -1.38 38.06 18.34
C GLU A 371 -2.26 38.39 17.10
N PRO A 372 -2.98 37.48 16.40
CA PRO A 372 -3.66 37.82 15.13
C PRO A 372 -5.20 37.75 15.16
N LYS A 373 -5.86 37.60 16.32
CA LYS A 373 -7.35 37.57 16.36
C LYS A 373 -8.01 38.88 15.95
N LYS A 374 -7.27 40.00 15.93
CA LYS A 374 -7.78 41.32 15.54
C LYS A 374 -7.70 41.53 14.01
N GLU A 375 -6.61 41.15 13.36
CA GLU A 375 -6.43 41.31 11.90
C GLU A 375 -7.19 40.25 11.07
N ARG A 376 -7.23 38.98 11.51
CA ARG A 376 -7.95 37.92 10.76
C ARG A 376 -9.47 38.06 10.74
N ARG A 377 -10.07 38.80 11.69
CA ARG A 377 -11.52 39.06 11.69
C ARG A 377 -11.92 40.05 10.60
N GLU A 378 -11.07 41.02 10.29
CA GLU A 378 -11.31 42.01 9.23
C GLU A 378 -11.05 41.40 7.84
N GLU A 379 -10.04 40.53 7.71
CA GLU A 379 -9.64 39.91 6.44
C GLU A 379 -10.57 38.75 5.99
N MET A 380 -11.27 38.07 6.92
CA MET A 380 -12.23 37.00 6.59
C MET A 380 -13.67 37.49 6.35
N GLU A 381 -14.03 38.70 6.77
CA GLU A 381 -15.38 39.25 6.52
C GLU A 381 -15.59 39.67 5.06
N GLU A 382 -14.56 40.18 4.38
CA GLU A 382 -14.65 40.61 2.97
C GLU A 382 -14.92 39.44 2.01
N PRO A 383 -14.18 38.32 2.04
CA PRO A 383 -14.42 37.20 1.12
C PRO A 383 -15.78 36.54 1.34
N ARG A 384 -16.27 36.52 2.59
CA ARG A 384 -17.61 35.97 2.89
C ARG A 384 -18.71 36.82 2.29
N LYS A 385 -18.61 38.15 2.35
CA LYS A 385 -19.55 39.08 1.71
C LYS A 385 -19.57 38.89 0.19
N VAL A 386 -18.41 38.71 -0.44
CA VAL A 386 -18.27 38.46 -1.88
C VAL A 386 -18.85 37.10 -2.31
N VAL A 387 -18.62 36.03 -1.52
CA VAL A 387 -19.17 34.70 -1.83
C VAL A 387 -20.69 34.68 -1.66
N SER A 388 -21.24 35.36 -0.65
CA SER A 388 -22.70 35.48 -0.50
C SER A 388 -23.34 36.28 -1.64
N SER A 389 -22.71 37.36 -2.12
CA SER A 389 -23.25 38.12 -3.26
C SER A 389 -23.20 37.34 -4.57
N LEU A 390 -22.14 36.56 -4.81
CA LEU A 390 -22.03 35.72 -6.01
C LEU A 390 -23.03 34.56 -6.01
N LEU A 391 -23.29 33.94 -4.85
CA LEU A 391 -24.31 32.91 -4.68
C LEU A 391 -25.73 33.46 -4.90
N GLU A 392 -26.02 34.67 -4.41
CA GLU A 392 -27.31 35.32 -4.64
C GLU A 392 -27.53 35.68 -6.13
N GLU A 393 -26.49 36.12 -6.83
CA GLU A 393 -26.54 36.36 -8.28
C GLU A 393 -26.73 35.08 -9.08
N GLU A 394 -26.05 33.99 -8.72
CA GLU A 394 -26.18 32.70 -9.41
C GLU A 394 -27.55 32.04 -9.18
N ILE A 395 -28.10 32.16 -7.97
CA ILE A 395 -29.47 31.70 -7.66
C ILE A 395 -30.49 32.53 -8.45
N LYS A 396 -30.32 33.85 -8.56
CA LYS A 396 -31.16 34.70 -9.42
C LYS A 396 -31.07 34.31 -10.89
N ALA A 397 -29.86 34.07 -11.41
CA ALA A 397 -29.64 33.65 -12.78
C ALA A 397 -30.35 32.32 -13.10
N LYS A 398 -30.23 31.33 -12.20
CA LYS A 398 -30.89 30.02 -12.34
C LYS A 398 -32.41 30.06 -12.16
N SER A 399 -32.92 31.00 -11.36
CA SER A 399 -34.38 31.17 -11.18
C SER A 399 -35.08 31.78 -12.40
N ASN A 400 -34.33 32.42 -13.31
CA ASN A 400 -34.87 33.00 -14.55
C ASN A 400 -34.80 32.05 -15.76
N GLU A 401 -34.06 30.93 -15.66
CA GLU A 401 -34.13 29.84 -16.63
C GLU A 401 -35.31 28.93 -16.27
N LYS A 402 -36.42 29.09 -17.00
CA LYS A 402 -37.58 28.20 -16.92
C LYS A 402 -37.13 26.73 -17.07
N GLU A 403 -37.52 25.93 -16.08
CA GLU A 403 -37.37 24.47 -15.97
C GLU A 403 -37.28 23.74 -17.32
N PHE A 404 -36.08 23.27 -17.65
CA PHE A 404 -35.91 22.14 -18.58
C PHE A 404 -35.76 20.88 -17.72
N ILE A 405 -36.89 20.24 -17.39
CA ILE A 405 -36.89 18.88 -16.86
C ILE A 405 -36.65 17.98 -18.07
N PRO A 406 -35.49 17.30 -18.21
CA PRO A 406 -35.33 16.31 -19.27
C PRO A 406 -36.32 15.19 -18.99
N LYS A 407 -37.28 15.00 -19.90
CA LYS A 407 -38.14 13.80 -19.88
C LYS A 407 -37.23 12.57 -19.94
N LEU A 408 -37.35 11.71 -18.94
CA LEU A 408 -36.74 10.38 -18.96
C LEU A 408 -37.18 9.65 -20.24
N SER A 409 -36.29 8.85 -20.83
CA SER A 409 -36.70 8.00 -21.95
C SER A 409 -37.76 7.00 -21.47
N PRO A 410 -38.70 6.58 -22.33
CA PRO A 410 -39.69 5.56 -21.97
C PRO A 410 -39.07 4.26 -21.42
N GLU A 411 -37.83 3.96 -21.82
CA GLU A 411 -37.06 2.81 -21.32
C GLU A 411 -36.58 3.01 -19.87
N ALA A 412 -36.21 4.23 -19.48
CA ALA A 412 -35.80 4.54 -18.11
C ALA A 412 -37.00 4.57 -17.14
N GLU A 413 -38.16 5.06 -17.58
CA GLU A 413 -39.42 4.96 -16.82
C GLU A 413 -39.85 3.49 -16.63
N ALA A 414 -39.79 2.69 -17.69
CA ALA A 414 -40.12 1.26 -17.62
C ALA A 414 -39.16 0.46 -16.72
N ALA A 415 -37.88 0.85 -16.64
CA ALA A 415 -36.91 0.23 -15.73
C ALA A 415 -37.20 0.58 -14.26
N LEU A 416 -37.65 1.81 -13.98
CA LEU A 416 -38.01 2.26 -12.63
C LEU A 416 -39.26 1.55 -12.11
N GLU A 417 -40.29 1.39 -12.95
CA GLU A 417 -41.52 0.67 -12.59
C GLU A 417 -41.27 -0.82 -12.31
N ARG A 418 -40.41 -1.48 -13.10
CA ARG A 418 -40.07 -2.91 -12.88
C ARG A 418 -39.36 -3.15 -11.54
N ASN A 419 -38.56 -2.21 -11.07
CA ASN A 419 -37.84 -2.34 -9.79
C ASN A 419 -38.74 -2.05 -8.58
N ASN A 420 -39.71 -1.15 -8.70
CA ASN A 420 -40.66 -0.86 -7.61
C ASN A 420 -41.68 -1.99 -7.39
N VAL A 421 -42.08 -2.74 -8.42
CA VAL A 421 -43.01 -3.89 -8.27
C VAL A 421 -42.33 -5.09 -7.60
N ARG A 422 -41.00 -5.24 -7.77
CA ARG A 422 -40.25 -6.37 -7.20
C ARG A 422 -40.02 -6.25 -5.69
N ASN A 423 -39.91 -5.03 -5.16
CA ASN A 423 -39.67 -4.81 -3.73
C ASN A 423 -40.93 -4.93 -2.87
N VAL A 424 -42.14 -4.88 -3.44
CA VAL A 424 -43.40 -5.01 -2.69
C VAL A 424 -43.81 -6.47 -2.50
N THR A 425 -43.31 -7.41 -3.32
CA THR A 425 -43.74 -8.82 -3.30
C THR A 425 -42.93 -9.74 -2.39
N GLU A 426 -41.78 -9.31 -1.86
CA GLU A 426 -40.93 -10.14 -0.97
C GLU A 426 -41.15 -9.89 0.53
N GLU A 427 -41.82 -8.81 0.95
CA GLU A 427 -42.06 -8.51 2.38
C GLU A 427 -43.31 -9.17 2.99
N GLU A 428 -44.15 -9.88 2.21
CA GLU A 428 -45.43 -10.45 2.70
C GLU A 428 -45.43 -11.96 2.99
N LYS A 429 -44.27 -12.64 3.05
CA LYS A 429 -44.20 -14.09 3.36
C LYS A 429 -43.11 -14.47 4.35
N MET A 430 -43.18 -13.96 5.57
CA MET A 430 -42.56 -14.61 6.74
C MET A 430 -43.45 -14.47 7.99
N THR A 431 -44.45 -15.32 8.12
CA THR A 431 -45.12 -15.60 9.39
C THR A 431 -44.63 -16.95 9.91
N ILE A 432 -43.85 -16.92 10.98
CA ILE A 432 -43.34 -18.11 11.68
C ILE A 432 -44.43 -18.59 12.66
N PRO A 433 -44.87 -19.86 12.61
CA PRO A 433 -45.83 -20.38 13.59
C PRO A 433 -45.13 -20.71 14.93
N PRO A 434 -45.85 -20.61 16.07
CA PRO A 434 -45.27 -20.84 17.39
C PRO A 434 -45.03 -22.34 17.61
N GLN A 435 -43.79 -22.71 17.95
CA GLN A 435 -43.46 -24.07 18.36
C GLN A 435 -43.87 -24.33 19.81
N THR A 436 -44.65 -25.39 19.99
CA THR A 436 -45.06 -25.93 21.29
C THR A 436 -43.91 -26.73 21.89
N ILE A 437 -43.47 -26.36 23.10
CA ILE A 437 -42.50 -27.11 23.88
C ILE A 437 -43.24 -28.24 24.59
N THR A 438 -42.98 -29.49 24.22
CA THR A 438 -43.36 -30.67 25.00
C THR A 438 -42.12 -31.36 25.53
N ASN A 439 -42.00 -31.35 26.87
CA ASN A 439 -41.07 -32.18 27.64
C ASN A 439 -41.37 -33.67 27.43
N LYS A 440 -40.34 -34.46 27.14
CA LYS A 440 -40.30 -35.88 27.48
C LYS A 440 -38.90 -36.24 27.97
N ASN A 441 -38.82 -36.54 29.25
CA ASN A 441 -37.79 -37.36 29.85
C ASN A 441 -38.01 -38.80 29.39
N GLU A 442 -36.96 -39.48 28.96
CA GLU A 442 -36.87 -40.94 29.03
C GLU A 442 -35.40 -41.36 29.12
N ASP A 443 -35.12 -42.09 30.18
CA ASP A 443 -33.88 -42.77 30.50
C ASP A 443 -33.58 -43.89 29.49
N SER A 444 -32.32 -44.01 29.05
CA SER A 444 -31.74 -45.34 28.79
C SER A 444 -30.22 -45.26 28.79
N ALA A 445 -29.61 -46.01 29.72
CA ALA A 445 -28.20 -46.27 29.85
C ALA A 445 -27.69 -47.23 28.76
N ILE A 446 -26.55 -46.92 28.13
CA ILE A 446 -25.64 -47.90 27.50
C ILE A 446 -24.18 -47.43 27.65
N ASP A 447 -23.44 -48.25 28.41
CA ASP A 447 -22.00 -48.61 28.42
C ASP A 447 -20.92 -47.71 27.77
N PRO A 448 -19.82 -47.37 28.48
CA PRO A 448 -18.65 -46.71 27.91
C PRO A 448 -17.50 -47.70 27.61
N THR A 449 -17.19 -47.90 26.33
CA THR A 449 -15.87 -48.43 25.91
C THR A 449 -14.92 -47.28 25.54
N PRO A 450 -13.65 -47.31 26.00
CA PRO A 450 -12.72 -46.20 25.85
C PRO A 450 -11.98 -46.23 24.50
N PRO A 451 -11.68 -45.09 23.87
CA PRO A 451 -10.71 -45.07 22.78
C PRO A 451 -9.28 -44.98 23.31
N ALA A 452 -8.41 -45.65 22.57
CA ALA A 452 -7.00 -45.90 22.82
C ALA A 452 -6.11 -44.64 22.81
N ALA A 453 -4.91 -44.83 23.37
CA ALA A 453 -3.86 -43.86 23.64
C ALA A 453 -3.40 -43.02 22.43
N PRO A 454 -2.85 -41.80 22.67
CA PRO A 454 -2.26 -40.97 21.63
C PRO A 454 -0.86 -41.45 21.22
N PHE A 455 -0.62 -41.49 19.91
CA PHE A 455 0.70 -41.63 19.30
C PHE A 455 1.58 -40.42 19.68
N ALA A 456 2.67 -40.68 20.40
CA ALA A 456 3.74 -39.72 20.61
C ALA A 456 4.62 -39.67 19.35
N PHE A 457 4.65 -38.53 18.68
CA PHE A 457 5.70 -38.19 17.71
C PHE A 457 6.76 -37.36 18.43
N GLU A 458 7.92 -37.96 18.69
CA GLU A 458 9.14 -37.22 19.03
C GLU A 458 9.76 -36.65 17.75
N PRO A 459 9.96 -35.32 17.62
CA PRO A 459 10.80 -34.78 16.57
C PRO A 459 12.27 -34.90 16.99
N GLN A 460 13.03 -35.77 16.32
CA GLN A 460 14.48 -35.77 16.37
C GLN A 460 15.01 -34.57 15.59
N PHE A 461 15.39 -33.51 16.30
CA PHE A 461 16.23 -32.44 15.75
C PHE A 461 17.70 -32.84 15.87
N THR A 462 18.32 -33.17 14.73
CA THR A 462 19.78 -33.19 14.61
C THR A 462 20.26 -31.80 14.18
N PRO A 463 21.17 -31.14 14.92
CA PRO A 463 21.74 -29.87 14.47
C PRO A 463 22.69 -30.10 13.29
N SER A 464 22.36 -29.50 12.14
CA SER A 464 23.25 -29.46 10.98
C SER A 464 24.43 -28.51 11.24
N ASN A 465 25.63 -29.03 11.00
CA ASN A 465 26.92 -28.35 11.09
C ASN A 465 26.92 -26.98 10.41
N TYR A 466 27.07 -25.93 11.23
CA TYR A 466 27.38 -24.58 10.77
C TYR A 466 28.91 -24.43 10.77
N ASN A 467 29.51 -24.31 9.59
CA ASN A 467 30.91 -23.91 9.43
C ASN A 467 30.96 -22.37 9.42
N PRO A 468 31.60 -21.71 10.42
CA PRO A 468 31.81 -20.28 10.34
C PRO A 468 32.85 -19.95 9.26
N LEU A 469 32.52 -18.97 8.41
CA LEU A 469 33.45 -18.35 7.47
C LEU A 469 34.59 -17.64 8.23
N PRO A 470 35.81 -17.62 7.69
CA PRO A 470 36.95 -16.96 8.34
C PRO A 470 36.76 -15.44 8.39
N ALA A 471 37.23 -14.84 9.48
CA ALA A 471 37.27 -13.40 9.71
C ALA A 471 38.05 -12.71 8.60
N VAL A 472 37.48 -11.64 8.04
CA VAL A 472 38.17 -10.70 7.16
C VAL A 472 38.89 -9.70 8.06
N GLU A 473 40.22 -9.67 7.95
CA GLU A 473 41.09 -8.67 8.56
C GLU A 473 40.81 -7.30 7.93
N GLU A 474 40.57 -6.29 8.77
CA GLU A 474 40.44 -4.88 8.37
C GLU A 474 41.83 -4.30 8.14
N ASP A 475 42.22 -4.09 6.88
CA ASP A 475 43.43 -3.35 6.52
C ASP A 475 43.10 -1.91 6.08
N GLU A 476 43.67 -1.00 6.88
CA GLU A 476 44.38 0.25 6.55
C GLU A 476 43.66 1.42 5.85
N GLU A 477 43.56 2.49 6.66
CA GLU A 477 43.64 3.92 6.36
C GLU A 477 44.16 4.30 4.95
N PHE A 478 43.33 5.06 4.21
CA PHE A 478 43.81 5.92 3.13
C PHE A 478 43.52 7.39 3.45
N SER A 479 44.58 8.11 3.83
CA SER A 479 44.65 9.56 3.89
C SER A 479 44.63 10.16 2.48
N LEU A 480 43.75 11.14 2.23
CA LEU A 480 43.81 12.00 1.05
C LEU A 480 44.25 13.41 1.49
N GLU A 481 45.50 13.73 1.24
CA GLU A 481 46.00 15.10 1.21
C GLU A 481 45.76 15.74 -0.16
N ALA A 482 45.46 17.03 -0.11
CA ALA A 482 45.14 17.91 -1.22
C ALA A 482 46.32 18.14 -2.19
N LYS A 483 46.01 18.25 -3.47
CA LYS A 483 46.67 19.14 -4.42
C LYS A 483 45.68 19.66 -5.46
#